data_AF-A0A7C7JDA4-F1
#
_entry.id   AF-A0A7C7JDA4-F1
#
_cell.length_a   1.000
_cell.length_b   1.000
_cell.length_c   1.000
_cell.angle_alpha   90.00
_cell.angle_beta   90.00
_cell.angle_gamma   90.00
#
_symmetry.space_group_name_H-M   'P 1'
#
loop_
_entity.id
_entity.type
_entity.pdbx_description
1 polymer ?
#
loop_
_entity_poly.entity_id
_entity_poly.type
_entity_poly.pdbx_seq_one_letter_code
_entity_poly.pdbx_strand_id
1 'polypeptide(L)'
;MRIETDFSYSAIAPFLVMAIVTYAIWHWLVPRSLRGLQVSFPRSKKQYEVHVVTETVEDVRALLGQPKMRFGVFIYIMAIAGALLFFFEWVFTQTGLKDHYDGVNLALAGIFVLIPGIASVVVSLGKQVLREKSDTKATLQDTRLTTHLLYIVLAIIWVGFNYAIFSFQIFDSMSMSSRRATFMFMVFLPAVIAYGRILGSSWLPLFQSNRLLSRGEPSDLHPQRPTLRRQFSAMVLTVTAGLMPFTALNALFSVIMINLNPEMFVHSAHVLSLPEYTPQASVMEEGGVLGFYAIELFSNIGERGVREPLVVATLLFLLLNVAIVGVAFVYEVAHILILAPLDGAERL
;
A
#
# COMPACT_ATOMS: atom_id res chain seq x y z
N MET A 1 0.45 1.52 -29.23
CA MET A 1 1.11 2.69 -28.63
C MET A 1 2.61 2.49 -28.67
N ARG A 2 3.37 3.51 -29.08
CA ARG A 2 4.83 3.46 -29.24
C ARG A 2 5.49 4.15 -28.04
N ILE A 3 6.65 3.64 -27.61
CA ILE A 3 7.52 4.33 -26.65
C ILE A 3 8.61 4.99 -27.50
N GLU A 4 8.75 6.31 -27.39
CA GLU A 4 9.83 7.03 -28.05
C GLU A 4 10.98 7.23 -27.06
N THR A 5 12.19 6.88 -27.49
CA THR A 5 13.40 6.96 -26.67
C THR A 5 14.11 8.30 -26.82
N ASP A 6 13.78 9.04 -27.88
CA ASP A 6 14.34 10.36 -28.13
C ASP A 6 13.60 11.41 -27.30
N PHE A 7 14.33 12.41 -26.82
CA PHE A 7 13.74 13.45 -25.99
C PHE A 7 12.83 14.33 -26.84
N SER A 8 11.52 14.17 -26.65
CA SER A 8 10.51 15.03 -27.25
C SER A 8 10.12 16.18 -26.31
N TYR A 9 9.79 17.35 -26.87
CA TYR A 9 9.27 18.48 -26.09
C TYR A 9 7.94 18.14 -25.38
N SER A 10 7.23 17.11 -25.85
CA SER A 10 6.04 16.56 -25.18
C SER A 10 6.34 15.96 -23.80
N ALA A 11 7.60 15.62 -23.51
CA ALA A 11 8.01 15.07 -22.21
C ALA A 11 7.93 16.09 -21.08
N ILE A 12 8.06 17.37 -21.42
CA ILE A 12 8.18 18.48 -20.47
C ILE A 12 6.85 18.69 -19.72
N ALA A 13 5.71 18.57 -20.41
CA ALA A 13 4.42 18.89 -19.80
C ALA A 13 4.02 17.93 -18.66
N PRO A 14 4.07 16.59 -18.83
CA PRO A 14 3.82 15.65 -17.72
C PRO A 14 4.80 15.85 -16.55
N PHE A 15 6.07 16.14 -16.85
CA PHE A 15 7.09 16.39 -15.84
C PHE A 15 6.81 17.67 -15.03
N LEU A 16 6.47 18.77 -15.69
CA LEU A 16 6.14 20.03 -15.04
C LEU A 16 4.88 19.91 -14.17
N VAL A 17 3.83 19.25 -14.68
CA VAL A 17 2.61 19.02 -13.90
C VAL A 17 2.91 18.16 -12.68
N MET A 18 3.69 17.09 -12.84
CA MET A 18 4.14 16.27 -11.71
C MET A 18 4.90 17.11 -10.67
N ALA A 19 5.84 17.97 -11.11
CA ALA A 19 6.63 18.80 -10.19
C ALA A 19 5.75 19.79 -9.41
N ILE A 20 4.80 20.46 -10.08
CA ILE A 20 3.85 21.39 -9.46
C ILE A 20 2.97 20.67 -8.45
N VAL A 21 2.42 19.51 -8.82
CA VAL A 21 1.52 18.73 -7.96
C VAL A 21 2.29 18.16 -6.77
N THR A 22 3.51 17.67 -6.98
CA THR A 22 4.39 17.18 -5.89
C THR A 22 4.73 18.31 -4.92
N TYR A 23 5.03 19.50 -5.43
CA TYR A 23 5.28 20.69 -4.60
C TYR A 23 4.05 21.07 -3.78
N ALA A 24 2.86 21.07 -4.40
CA ALA A 24 1.60 21.34 -3.71
C ALA A 24 1.32 20.29 -2.61
N ILE A 25 1.54 19.00 -2.90
CA ILE A 25 1.40 17.93 -1.91
C ILE A 25 2.34 18.16 -0.74
N TRP A 26 3.62 18.44 -1.01
CA TRP A 26 4.62 18.67 0.03
C TRP A 26 4.30 19.89 0.90
N HIS A 27 3.93 21.01 0.30
CA HIS A 27 3.76 22.26 1.04
C HIS A 27 2.41 22.36 1.77
N TRP A 28 1.37 21.73 1.23
CA TRP A 28 -0.01 21.88 1.70
C TRP A 28 -0.64 20.59 2.22
N LEU A 29 -0.47 19.47 1.52
CA LEU A 29 -1.18 18.24 1.86
C LEU A 29 -0.48 17.51 3.02
N VAL A 30 0.82 17.27 2.92
CA VAL A 30 1.61 16.54 3.93
C VAL A 30 1.56 17.21 5.31
N PRO A 31 1.73 18.54 5.44
CA PRO A 31 1.69 19.18 6.75
C PRO A 31 0.29 19.22 7.35
N ARG A 32 -0.75 19.25 6.50
CA ARG A 32 -2.15 19.22 6.94
C ARG A 32 -2.63 17.83 7.29
N SER A 33 -2.17 16.80 6.58
CA SER A 33 -2.49 15.42 6.94
C SER A 33 -1.90 15.14 8.32
N LEU A 34 -0.59 15.30 8.52
CA LEU A 34 0.09 14.98 9.77
C LEU A 34 -0.25 15.87 10.99
N ARG A 35 -1.26 16.76 10.88
CA ARG A 35 -1.77 17.53 12.01
C ARG A 35 -2.61 16.63 12.92
N GLY A 36 -2.35 16.65 14.22
CA GLY A 36 -3.00 15.75 15.17
C GLY A 36 -2.32 14.38 15.24
N LEU A 37 -1.01 14.32 14.93
CA LEU A 37 -0.21 13.11 15.08
C LEU A 37 -0.24 12.71 16.55
N GLN A 38 -0.55 11.45 16.80
CA GLN A 38 -0.76 10.89 18.12
C GLN A 38 0.16 9.70 18.32
N VAL A 39 0.71 9.57 19.52
CA VAL A 39 1.45 8.37 19.95
C VAL A 39 0.60 7.68 21.01
N SER A 40 0.33 6.39 20.79
CA SER A 40 -0.45 5.59 21.74
C SER A 40 0.46 4.62 22.49
N PHE A 41 0.44 4.66 23.83
CA PHE A 41 1.12 3.72 24.72
C PHE A 41 0.14 2.65 25.22
N PRO A 42 0.48 1.36 25.16
CA PRO A 42 -0.37 0.31 25.71
C PRO A 42 -0.35 0.36 27.24
N ARG A 43 -1.52 0.55 27.86
CA ARG A 43 -1.71 0.51 29.33
C ARG A 43 -2.12 -0.90 29.82
N SER A 44 -2.85 -1.66 28.99
CA SER A 44 -3.31 -3.03 29.27
C SER A 44 -3.60 -3.80 27.96
N LYS A 45 -4.03 -5.07 28.03
CA LYS A 45 -4.29 -5.98 26.88
C LYS A 45 -5.19 -5.39 25.77
N LYS A 46 -5.95 -4.32 26.06
CA LYS A 46 -6.81 -3.59 25.10
C LYS A 46 -6.96 -2.08 25.36
N GLN A 47 -6.14 -1.48 26.23
CA GLN A 47 -6.28 -0.07 26.61
C GLN A 47 -5.03 0.71 26.19
N TYR A 48 -5.24 1.89 25.62
CA TYR A 48 -4.18 2.76 25.12
C TYR A 48 -4.26 4.16 25.74
N GLU A 49 -3.12 4.72 26.12
CA GLU A 49 -2.97 6.12 26.51
C GLU A 49 -2.40 6.90 25.34
N VAL A 50 -3.06 7.98 24.94
CA VAL A 50 -2.71 8.73 23.73
C VAL A 50 -2.14 10.09 24.09
N HIS A 51 -0.96 10.39 23.56
CA HIS A 51 -0.33 11.70 23.62
C HIS A 51 -0.33 12.34 22.23
N VAL A 52 -0.83 13.56 22.14
CA VAL A 52 -0.76 14.35 20.90
C VAL A 52 0.64 14.91 20.77
N VAL A 53 1.30 14.64 19.65
CA VAL A 53 2.66 15.09 19.34
C VAL A 53 2.65 16.36 18.49
N THR A 54 1.65 16.54 17.64
CA THR A 54 1.51 17.73 16.79
C THR A 54 0.09 18.28 16.87
N GLU A 55 -0.07 19.53 17.32
CA GLU A 55 -1.36 20.22 17.31
C GLU A 55 -1.49 21.14 16.10
N THR A 56 -0.39 21.78 15.72
CA THR A 56 -0.33 22.79 14.65
C THR A 56 0.47 22.32 13.43
N VAL A 57 0.30 23.02 12.31
CA VAL A 57 1.04 22.73 11.06
C VAL A 57 2.52 23.11 11.23
N GLU A 58 2.79 24.09 12.08
CA GLU A 58 4.12 24.54 12.46
C GLU A 58 4.87 23.44 13.23
N ASP A 59 4.22 22.76 14.18
CA ASP A 59 4.80 21.62 14.90
C ASP A 59 5.18 20.49 13.95
N VAL A 60 4.30 20.18 13.00
CA VAL A 60 4.56 19.19 11.95
C VAL A 60 5.77 19.59 11.11
N ARG A 61 5.85 20.85 10.67
CA ARG A 61 6.99 21.33 9.87
C ARG A 61 8.28 21.28 10.67
N ALA A 62 8.25 21.61 11.96
CA ALA A 62 9.40 21.52 12.85
C ALA A 62 9.87 20.06 13.00
N LEU A 63 8.91 19.12 13.16
CA LEU A 63 9.18 17.69 13.24
C LEU A 63 9.78 17.14 11.94
N LEU A 64 9.14 17.39 10.79
CA LEU A 64 9.62 16.97 9.47
C LEU A 64 10.98 17.60 9.10
N GLY A 65 11.27 18.80 9.62
CA GLY A 65 12.52 19.52 9.42
C GLY A 65 13.72 18.93 10.18
N GLN A 66 13.48 18.03 11.14
CA GLN A 66 14.54 17.41 11.93
C GLN A 66 15.47 16.57 11.05
N PRO A 67 16.80 16.63 11.25
CA PRO A 67 17.77 15.90 10.43
C PRO A 67 17.48 14.41 10.28
N LYS A 68 16.96 13.77 11.34
CA LYS A 68 16.61 12.34 11.36
C LYS A 68 15.41 11.99 10.46
N MET A 69 14.49 12.92 10.23
CA MET A 69 13.27 12.68 9.45
C MET A 69 13.40 13.04 7.97
N ARG A 70 14.36 13.91 7.62
CA ARG A 70 14.59 14.39 6.25
C ARG A 70 14.78 13.26 5.24
N PHE A 71 15.48 12.18 5.62
CA PHE A 71 15.68 11.03 4.73
C PHE A 71 14.37 10.32 4.42
N GLY A 72 13.56 10.02 5.44
CA GLY A 72 12.24 9.38 5.24
C GLY A 72 11.30 10.25 4.42
N VAL A 73 11.28 11.55 4.68
CA VAL A 73 10.50 12.53 3.91
C VAL A 73 10.94 12.57 2.45
N PHE A 74 12.25 12.61 2.18
CA PHE A 74 12.79 12.61 0.82
C PHE A 74 12.39 11.35 0.05
N ILE A 75 12.55 10.17 0.66
CA ILE A 75 12.15 8.89 0.07
C ILE A 75 10.65 8.86 -0.26
N TYR A 76 9.82 9.39 0.64
CA TYR A 76 8.36 9.49 0.43
C TYR A 76 8.00 10.42 -0.74
N ILE A 77 8.56 11.63 -0.78
CA ILE A 77 8.31 12.60 -1.86
C ILE A 77 8.77 12.03 -3.21
N MET A 78 9.91 11.35 -3.24
CA MET A 78 10.41 10.68 -4.44
C MET A 78 9.45 9.60 -4.94
N ALA A 79 8.91 8.76 -4.06
CA ALA A 79 7.93 7.74 -4.43
C ALA A 79 6.67 8.36 -5.05
N ILE A 80 6.16 9.43 -4.42
CA ILE A 80 4.99 10.17 -4.92
C ILE A 80 5.28 10.82 -6.27
N ALA A 81 6.43 11.47 -6.42
CA ALA A 81 6.83 12.08 -7.67
C ALA A 81 6.90 11.05 -8.81
N GLY A 82 7.48 9.87 -8.55
CA GLY A 82 7.53 8.79 -9.53
C GLY A 82 6.15 8.25 -9.91
N ALA A 83 5.29 8.00 -8.93
CA ALA A 83 3.91 7.55 -9.17
C ALA A 83 3.08 8.59 -9.93
N LEU A 84 3.21 9.88 -9.58
CA LEU A 84 2.56 10.97 -10.29
C LEU A 84 3.08 11.13 -11.71
N LEU A 85 4.37 10.91 -11.94
CA LEU A 85 4.93 10.99 -13.29
C LEU A 85 4.35 9.88 -14.18
N PHE A 86 4.26 8.64 -13.70
CA PHE A 86 3.55 7.57 -14.41
C PHE A 86 2.09 7.92 -14.68
N PHE A 87 1.40 8.46 -13.66
CA PHE A 87 0.00 8.83 -13.77
C PHE A 87 -0.22 9.93 -14.81
N PHE A 88 0.53 11.03 -14.77
CA PHE A 88 0.38 12.11 -15.73
C PHE A 88 0.82 11.71 -17.14
N GLU A 89 1.84 10.88 -17.26
CA GLU A 89 2.24 10.31 -18.54
C GLU A 89 1.09 9.48 -19.16
N TRP A 90 0.41 8.67 -18.35
CA TRP A 90 -0.78 7.94 -18.78
C TRP A 90 -1.96 8.88 -19.08
N VAL A 91 -2.26 9.86 -18.23
CA VAL A 91 -3.38 10.81 -18.46
C VAL A 91 -3.18 11.59 -19.76
N PHE A 92 -1.98 12.08 -20.03
CA PHE A 92 -1.69 12.87 -21.23
C PHE A 92 -1.82 12.02 -22.49
N THR A 93 -1.45 10.74 -22.43
CA THR A 93 -1.63 9.83 -23.57
C THR A 93 -3.10 9.42 -23.77
N GLN A 94 -3.87 9.19 -22.70
CA GLN A 94 -5.30 8.85 -22.82
C GLN A 94 -6.17 10.03 -23.27
N THR A 95 -5.81 11.26 -22.89
CA THR A 95 -6.56 12.47 -23.28
C THR A 95 -6.23 12.96 -24.69
N GLY A 96 -5.31 12.30 -25.40
CA GLY A 96 -4.86 12.72 -26.73
C GLY A 96 -4.00 13.99 -26.72
N LEU A 97 -3.58 14.47 -25.55
CA LEU A 97 -2.60 15.55 -25.42
C LEU A 97 -1.20 15.11 -25.86
N LYS A 98 -1.01 13.79 -25.99
CA LYS A 98 0.26 13.17 -26.35
C LYS A 98 0.02 11.86 -27.09
N ASP A 99 0.76 11.65 -28.19
CA ASP A 99 0.55 10.48 -29.07
C ASP A 99 1.31 9.23 -28.61
N HIS A 100 2.36 9.39 -27.80
CA HIS A 100 3.26 8.33 -27.38
C HIS A 100 3.70 8.48 -25.93
N TYR A 101 4.29 7.41 -25.39
CA TYR A 101 4.96 7.47 -24.09
C TYR A 101 6.42 7.90 -24.30
N ASP A 102 6.89 8.85 -23.49
CA ASP A 102 8.28 9.29 -23.48
C ASP A 102 9.11 8.37 -22.58
N GLY A 103 10.09 7.69 -23.17
CA GLY A 103 10.96 6.75 -22.47
C GLY A 103 11.76 7.40 -21.34
N VAL A 104 12.13 8.68 -21.48
CA VAL A 104 12.83 9.44 -20.44
C VAL A 104 11.95 9.63 -19.20
N ASN A 105 10.68 10.01 -19.38
CA ASN A 105 9.74 10.17 -18.27
C ASN A 105 9.46 8.85 -17.58
N LEU A 106 9.25 7.77 -18.35
CA LEU A 106 9.04 6.44 -17.80
C LEU A 106 10.26 5.93 -17.03
N ALA A 107 11.48 6.17 -17.53
CA ALA A 107 12.72 5.78 -16.86
C ALA A 107 12.90 6.56 -15.55
N LEU A 108 12.68 7.88 -15.57
CA LEU A 108 12.77 8.72 -14.37
C LEU A 108 11.73 8.34 -13.32
N ALA A 109 10.48 8.11 -13.75
CA ALA A 109 9.41 7.61 -12.89
C ALA A 109 9.79 6.27 -12.27
N GLY A 110 10.34 5.36 -13.06
CA GLY A 110 10.86 4.07 -12.62
C GLY A 110 11.94 4.22 -11.55
N ILE A 111 12.93 5.07 -11.74
CA ILE A 111 13.99 5.35 -10.75
C ILE A 111 13.38 5.87 -9.44
N PHE A 112 12.44 6.82 -9.55
CA PHE A 112 11.78 7.43 -8.39
C PHE A 112 10.90 6.46 -7.61
N VAL A 113 10.39 5.39 -8.23
CA VAL A 113 9.66 4.32 -7.54
C VAL A 113 10.59 3.22 -7.02
N LEU A 114 11.65 2.89 -7.77
CA LEU A 114 12.59 1.83 -7.42
C LEU A 114 13.44 2.19 -6.20
N ILE A 115 13.97 3.42 -6.10
CA ILE A 115 14.82 3.80 -4.98
C ILE A 115 14.07 3.67 -3.63
N PRO A 116 12.84 4.20 -3.46
CA PRO A 116 12.04 3.98 -2.26
C PRO A 116 11.73 2.50 -2.00
N GLY A 117 11.45 1.74 -3.06
CA GLY A 117 11.24 0.30 -2.96
C GLY A 117 12.44 -0.42 -2.36
N ILE A 118 13.65 -0.17 -2.88
CA ILE A 118 14.89 -0.75 -2.38
C ILE A 118 15.15 -0.29 -0.94
N ALA A 119 15.00 1.01 -0.64
CA ALA A 119 15.16 1.53 0.69
C ALA A 119 14.23 0.84 1.71
N SER A 120 12.99 0.54 1.29
CA SER A 120 12.02 -0.21 2.11
C SER A 120 12.50 -1.62 2.43
N VAL A 121 13.06 -2.34 1.44
CA VAL A 121 13.65 -3.68 1.65
C VAL A 121 14.82 -3.62 2.62
N VAL A 122 15.76 -2.69 2.42
CA VAL A 122 16.94 -2.49 3.28
C VAL A 122 16.54 -2.27 4.73
N VAL A 123 15.64 -1.31 4.99
CA VAL A 123 15.21 -0.97 6.35
C VAL A 123 14.41 -2.11 6.98
N SER A 124 13.54 -2.77 6.21
CA SER A 124 12.70 -3.87 6.70
C SER A 124 13.53 -5.09 7.08
N LEU A 125 14.49 -5.50 6.23
CA LEU A 125 15.42 -6.58 6.53
C LEU A 125 16.28 -6.25 7.76
N GLY A 126 16.86 -5.06 7.78
CA GLY A 126 17.70 -4.60 8.89
C GLY A 126 16.99 -4.76 10.24
N LYS A 127 15.76 -4.24 10.34
CA LYS A 127 14.95 -4.31 11.57
C LYS A 127 14.46 -5.73 11.91
N GLN A 128 14.22 -6.58 10.91
CA GLN A 128 13.73 -7.95 11.14
C GLN A 128 14.85 -8.90 11.59
N VAL A 129 16.03 -8.79 10.99
CA VAL A 129 17.18 -9.69 11.25
C VAL A 129 17.97 -9.22 12.46
N LEU A 130 18.30 -7.93 12.50
CA LEU A 130 19.00 -7.33 13.62
C LEU A 130 17.92 -6.86 14.58
N ARG A 131 17.44 -7.79 15.42
CA ARG A 131 16.68 -7.43 16.62
C ARG A 131 17.48 -6.32 17.32
N GLU A 132 17.04 -5.07 17.19
CA GLU A 132 17.46 -4.05 18.14
C GLU A 132 17.03 -4.61 19.49
N LYS A 133 18.01 -4.86 20.39
CA LYS A 133 17.70 -5.07 21.80
C LYS A 133 16.74 -3.95 22.14
N SER A 134 15.52 -4.31 22.50
CA SER A 134 14.54 -3.39 23.08
C SER A 134 15.27 -2.65 24.17
N ASP A 135 15.75 -1.44 23.88
CA ASP A 135 16.57 -0.70 24.80
C ASP A 135 15.67 -0.41 25.99
N THR A 136 16.01 -1.03 27.11
CA THR A 136 15.37 -0.97 28.42
C THR A 136 15.27 0.46 28.97
N LYS A 137 15.68 1.49 28.22
CA LYS A 137 15.48 2.89 28.54
C LYS A 137 15.22 3.67 27.27
N ALA A 138 14.30 4.62 27.37
CA ALA A 138 14.02 5.66 26.38
C ALA A 138 15.26 6.55 26.17
N THR A 139 16.28 6.02 25.51
CA THR A 139 17.38 6.76 24.95
C THR A 139 17.27 6.64 23.44
N LEU A 140 16.77 7.70 22.82
CA LEU A 140 16.89 8.02 21.39
C LEU A 140 18.38 8.19 21.00
N GLN A 141 19.22 7.22 21.35
CA GLN A 141 20.67 7.31 21.25
C GLN A 141 21.20 6.49 20.07
N ASP A 142 21.45 7.25 19.01
CA ASP A 142 22.58 7.06 18.09
C ASP A 142 22.58 5.78 17.26
N THR A 143 21.76 5.79 16.20
CA THR A 143 21.93 4.87 15.07
C THR A 143 23.26 5.20 14.38
N ARG A 144 24.34 4.56 14.83
CA ARG A 144 25.68 4.73 14.24
C ARG A 144 25.65 4.37 12.74
N LEU A 145 26.48 5.04 11.94
CA LEU A 145 26.69 4.74 10.52
C LEU A 145 26.92 3.24 10.25
N THR A 146 27.50 2.52 11.21
CA THR A 146 27.69 1.06 11.19
C THR A 146 26.39 0.27 11.06
N THR A 147 25.31 0.71 11.72
CA THR A 147 24.00 0.04 11.66
C THR A 147 23.39 0.18 10.27
N HIS A 148 23.45 1.37 9.68
CA HIS A 148 22.99 1.60 8.31
C HIS A 148 23.80 0.80 7.28
N LEU A 149 25.12 0.73 7.45
CA LEU A 149 25.99 -0.10 6.59
C LEU A 149 25.60 -1.59 6.68
N LEU A 150 25.35 -2.08 7.90
CA LEU A 150 24.96 -3.47 8.11
C LEU A 150 23.61 -3.80 7.45
N TYR A 151 22.65 -2.87 7.46
CA TYR A 151 21.38 -3.04 6.76
C TYR A 151 21.59 -3.18 5.24
N ILE A 152 22.47 -2.37 4.66
CA ILE A 152 22.80 -2.44 3.23
C ILE A 152 23.47 -3.78 2.90
N VAL A 153 24.44 -4.23 3.72
CA VAL A 153 25.10 -5.51 3.53
C VAL A 153 24.09 -6.67 3.58
N LEU A 154 23.17 -6.65 4.54
CA LEU A 154 22.11 -7.65 4.63
C LEU A 154 21.20 -7.64 3.40
N ALA A 155 20.85 -6.47 2.87
CA ALA A 155 20.06 -6.37 1.65
C ALA A 155 20.80 -6.94 0.43
N ILE A 156 22.10 -6.67 0.30
CA ILE A 156 22.94 -7.24 -0.78
C ILE A 156 22.98 -8.76 -0.66
N ILE A 157 23.19 -9.30 0.54
CA ILE A 157 23.17 -10.75 0.80
C ILE A 157 21.80 -11.34 0.42
N TRP A 158 20.70 -10.69 0.81
CA TRP A 158 19.34 -11.12 0.49
C TRP A 158 19.08 -11.17 -1.01
N VAL A 159 19.44 -10.11 -1.74
CA VAL A 159 19.27 -10.06 -3.20
C VAL A 159 20.16 -11.10 -3.87
N GLY A 160 21.42 -11.24 -3.43
CA GLY A 160 22.35 -12.25 -3.95
C GLY A 160 21.87 -13.68 -3.70
N PHE A 161 21.31 -13.95 -2.52
CA PHE A 161 20.71 -15.24 -2.17
C PHE A 161 19.51 -15.57 -3.07
N ASN A 162 18.60 -14.62 -3.27
CA ASN A 162 17.48 -14.79 -4.20
C ASN A 162 17.97 -15.02 -5.64
N TYR A 163 18.97 -14.26 -6.09
CA TYR A 163 19.53 -14.43 -7.43
C TYR A 163 20.12 -15.83 -7.61
N ALA A 164 20.88 -16.32 -6.62
CA ALA A 164 21.42 -17.68 -6.63
C ALA A 164 20.31 -18.72 -6.70
N ILE A 165 19.27 -18.62 -5.85
CA ILE A 165 18.10 -19.53 -5.86
C ILE A 165 17.45 -19.60 -7.25
N PHE A 166 17.12 -18.44 -7.82
CA PHE A 166 16.42 -18.38 -9.11
C PHE A 166 17.31 -18.64 -10.33
N SER A 167 18.64 -18.78 -10.12
CA SER A 167 19.58 -19.26 -11.14
C SER A 167 19.72 -20.78 -11.17
N PHE A 168 19.23 -21.51 -10.17
CA PHE A 168 19.25 -22.97 -10.16
C PHE A 168 18.22 -23.57 -11.13
N GLN A 169 18.58 -24.72 -11.71
CA GLN A 169 17.78 -25.48 -12.68
C GLN A 169 16.41 -25.95 -12.14
N ILE A 170 16.19 -25.93 -10.82
CA ILE A 170 14.90 -26.27 -10.20
C ILE A 170 13.77 -25.34 -10.70
N PHE A 171 14.11 -24.11 -11.13
CA PHE A 171 13.15 -23.14 -11.67
C PHE A 171 13.15 -23.04 -13.20
N ASP A 172 13.84 -23.94 -13.91
CA ASP A 172 13.84 -23.94 -15.39
C ASP A 172 12.51 -24.42 -15.99
N SER A 173 11.66 -25.09 -15.20
CA SER A 173 10.29 -25.42 -15.59
C SER A 173 9.36 -24.20 -15.64
N MET A 174 9.76 -23.07 -15.05
CA MET A 174 8.99 -21.83 -15.07
C MET A 174 9.31 -20.99 -16.30
N SER A 175 8.29 -20.32 -16.85
CA SER A 175 8.52 -19.31 -17.89
C SER A 175 9.46 -18.20 -17.38
N MET A 176 10.26 -17.61 -18.28
CA MET A 176 11.20 -16.54 -17.91
C MET A 176 10.49 -15.34 -17.26
N SER A 177 9.29 -15.01 -17.71
CA SER A 177 8.47 -13.94 -17.16
C SER A 177 8.03 -14.26 -15.73
N SER A 178 7.50 -15.47 -15.51
CA SER A 178 7.10 -15.94 -14.17
C SER A 178 8.29 -15.97 -13.22
N ARG A 179 9.45 -16.46 -13.68
CA ARG A 179 10.67 -16.53 -12.86
C ARG A 179 11.13 -15.15 -12.39
N ARG A 180 11.12 -14.15 -13.28
CA ARG A 180 11.46 -12.75 -12.94
C ARG A 180 10.45 -12.12 -11.98
N ALA A 181 9.15 -12.37 -12.18
CA ALA A 181 8.10 -11.87 -11.29
C ALA A 181 8.24 -12.45 -9.88
N THR A 182 8.46 -13.76 -9.76
CA THR A 182 8.66 -14.42 -8.46
C THR A 182 9.95 -13.97 -7.79
N PHE A 183 11.06 -13.81 -8.54
CA PHE A 183 12.30 -13.24 -8.01
C PHE A 183 12.08 -11.84 -7.42
N MET A 184 11.42 -10.94 -8.18
CA MET A 184 11.11 -9.60 -7.70
C MET A 184 10.25 -9.65 -6.44
N PHE A 185 9.19 -10.47 -6.42
CA PHE A 185 8.35 -10.65 -5.24
C PHE A 185 9.17 -11.09 -4.02
N MET A 186 10.06 -12.07 -4.17
CA MET A 186 10.89 -12.57 -3.07
C MET A 186 11.90 -11.51 -2.58
N VAL A 187 12.47 -10.71 -3.47
CA VAL A 187 13.32 -9.57 -3.09
C VAL A 187 12.54 -8.57 -2.23
N PHE A 188 11.28 -8.28 -2.57
CA PHE A 188 10.39 -7.37 -1.83
C PHE A 188 9.71 -7.99 -0.60
N LEU A 189 9.77 -9.31 -0.43
CA LEU A 189 9.09 -10.04 0.63
C LEU A 189 9.33 -9.47 2.05
N PRO A 190 10.55 -9.04 2.44
CA PRO A 190 10.77 -8.45 3.76
C PRO A 190 9.94 -7.20 4.00
N ALA A 191 9.79 -6.33 2.99
CA ALA A 191 8.96 -5.14 3.08
C ALA A 191 7.47 -5.50 3.18
N VAL A 192 7.02 -6.49 2.40
CA VAL A 192 5.64 -7.02 2.47
C VAL A 192 5.34 -7.58 3.85
N ILE A 193 6.25 -8.36 4.46
CA ILE A 193 6.08 -8.91 5.80
C ILE A 193 6.07 -7.81 6.86
N ALA A 194 6.96 -6.82 6.78
CA ALA A 194 6.98 -5.69 7.71
C ALA A 194 5.64 -4.95 7.69
N TYR A 195 5.15 -4.66 6.49
CA TYR A 195 3.87 -4.01 6.28
C TYR A 195 2.71 -4.87 6.82
N GLY A 196 2.67 -6.16 6.49
CA GLY A 196 1.65 -7.09 6.97
C GLY A 196 1.61 -7.20 8.49
N ARG A 197 2.77 -7.16 9.17
CA ARG A 197 2.85 -7.14 10.65
C ARG A 197 2.28 -5.85 11.23
N ILE A 198 2.64 -4.69 10.68
CA ILE A 198 2.13 -3.38 11.13
C ILE A 198 0.62 -3.30 10.92
N LEU A 199 0.15 -3.73 9.75
CA LEU A 199 -1.29 -3.82 9.46
C LEU A 199 -1.99 -4.74 10.45
N GLY A 200 -1.49 -5.97 10.63
CA GLY A 200 -2.09 -6.97 11.49
C GLY A 200 -2.17 -6.56 12.95
N SER A 201 -1.11 -5.97 13.51
CA SER A 201 -1.09 -5.51 14.91
C SER A 201 -2.00 -4.31 15.14
N SER A 202 -2.16 -3.45 14.14
CA SER A 202 -2.96 -2.22 14.23
C SER A 202 -4.44 -2.45 13.91
N TRP A 203 -4.77 -3.56 13.23
CA TRP A 203 -6.12 -3.81 12.72
C TRP A 203 -7.18 -3.88 13.81
N LEU A 204 -6.97 -4.70 14.85
CA LEU A 204 -7.98 -4.89 15.90
C LEU A 204 -8.21 -3.61 16.72
N PRO A 205 -7.17 -2.90 17.19
CA PRO A 205 -7.35 -1.60 17.87
C PRO A 205 -8.08 -0.57 17.01
N LEU A 206 -7.71 -0.44 15.73
CA LEU A 206 -8.33 0.52 14.81
C LEU A 206 -9.78 0.17 14.51
N PHE A 207 -10.09 -1.10 14.26
CA PHE A 207 -11.45 -1.57 14.04
C PHE A 207 -12.34 -1.28 15.27
N GLN A 208 -11.84 -1.56 16.48
CA GLN A 208 -12.59 -1.29 17.71
C GLN A 208 -12.81 0.22 17.92
N SER A 209 -11.77 1.03 17.73
CA SER A 209 -11.85 2.49 17.81
C SER A 209 -12.87 3.06 16.82
N ASN A 210 -12.78 2.69 15.55
CA ASN A 210 -13.71 3.15 14.51
C ASN A 210 -15.13 2.68 14.77
N ARG A 211 -15.30 1.48 15.34
CA ARG A 211 -16.62 0.97 15.72
C ARG A 211 -17.26 1.78 16.85
N LEU A 212 -16.48 2.26 17.83
CA LEU A 212 -16.99 3.15 18.87
C LEU A 212 -17.33 4.54 18.29
N LEU A 213 -16.43 5.08 17.46
CA LEU A 213 -16.64 6.38 16.82
C LEU A 213 -17.85 6.40 15.89
N SER A 214 -18.13 5.31 15.15
CA SER A 214 -19.32 5.19 14.31
C SER A 214 -20.63 5.19 15.10
N ARG A 215 -20.58 4.84 16.40
CA ARG A 215 -21.73 4.89 17.33
C ARG A 215 -21.87 6.25 18.03
N GLY A 216 -20.94 7.18 17.82
CA GLY A 216 -20.92 8.46 18.52
C GLY A 216 -20.20 8.43 19.86
N GLU A 217 -19.58 7.30 20.21
CA GLU A 217 -18.85 7.12 21.47
C GLU A 217 -17.38 7.52 21.30
N PRO A 218 -16.76 8.12 22.32
CA PRO A 218 -15.30 8.32 22.32
C PRO A 218 -14.59 6.97 22.40
N SER A 219 -13.34 6.92 21.94
CA SER A 219 -12.49 5.72 22.03
C SER A 219 -11.17 6.04 22.72
N ASP A 220 -10.45 5.02 23.17
CA ASP A 220 -9.11 5.21 23.77
C ASP A 220 -8.14 5.92 22.81
N LEU A 221 -8.27 5.63 21.50
CA LEU A 221 -7.48 6.28 20.46
C LEU A 221 -7.97 7.70 20.13
N HIS A 222 -9.23 8.01 20.44
CA HIS A 222 -9.85 9.30 20.14
C HIS A 222 -10.77 9.72 21.31
N PRO A 223 -10.23 10.40 22.32
CA PRO A 223 -10.97 10.72 23.55
C PRO A 223 -12.11 11.72 23.36
N GLN A 224 -12.08 12.49 22.27
CA GLN A 224 -13.08 13.50 21.95
C GLN A 224 -14.29 12.86 21.27
N ARG A 225 -15.50 13.32 21.61
CA ARG A 225 -16.72 12.86 20.93
C ARG A 225 -16.67 13.19 19.43
N PRO A 226 -17.00 12.25 18.54
CA PRO A 226 -16.91 12.46 17.11
C PRO A 226 -18.01 13.42 16.63
N THR A 227 -17.68 14.25 15.64
CA THR A 227 -18.66 15.00 14.86
C THR A 227 -19.40 14.08 13.89
N LEU A 228 -20.58 14.48 13.38
CA LEU A 228 -21.35 13.68 12.42
C LEU A 228 -20.54 13.25 11.19
N ARG A 229 -19.67 14.14 10.69
CA ARG A 229 -18.77 13.81 9.56
C ARG A 229 -17.79 12.71 9.95
N ARG A 230 -17.18 12.83 11.13
CA ARG A 230 -16.23 11.83 11.65
C ARG A 230 -16.91 10.50 11.94
N GLN A 231 -18.15 10.53 12.43
CA GLN A 231 -18.96 9.34 12.66
C GLN A 231 -19.25 8.60 11.35
N PHE A 232 -19.63 9.32 10.29
CA PHE A 232 -19.83 8.72 8.97
C PHE A 232 -18.53 8.14 8.41
N SER A 233 -17.42 8.89 8.46
CA SER A 233 -16.11 8.37 8.04
C SER A 233 -15.72 7.12 8.83
N ALA A 234 -15.90 7.12 10.16
CA ALA A 234 -15.62 5.98 11.02
C ALA A 234 -16.53 4.78 10.72
N MET A 235 -17.79 5.01 10.32
CA MET A 235 -18.70 3.95 9.88
C MET A 235 -18.18 3.30 8.60
N VAL A 236 -17.80 4.09 7.60
CA VAL A 236 -17.21 3.58 6.34
C VAL A 236 -15.95 2.78 6.66
N LEU A 237 -15.04 3.33 7.47
CA LEU A 237 -13.80 2.67 7.88
C LEU A 237 -14.05 1.38 8.67
N THR A 238 -15.09 1.33 9.50
CA THR A 238 -15.44 0.11 10.24
C THR A 238 -15.91 -0.98 9.30
N VAL A 239 -16.79 -0.65 8.36
CA VAL A 239 -17.30 -1.61 7.36
C VAL A 239 -16.13 -2.13 6.52
N THR A 240 -15.32 -1.24 5.97
CA THR A 240 -14.22 -1.62 5.09
C THR A 240 -13.11 -2.37 5.84
N ALA A 241 -12.75 -1.97 7.06
CA ALA A 241 -11.81 -2.71 7.91
C ALA A 241 -12.34 -4.09 8.32
N GLY A 242 -13.65 -4.24 8.54
CA GLY A 242 -14.29 -5.52 8.80
C GLY A 242 -14.27 -6.47 7.60
N LEU A 243 -14.29 -5.92 6.38
CA LEU A 243 -14.25 -6.67 5.12
C LEU A 243 -12.82 -7.07 4.69
N MET A 244 -11.80 -6.38 5.21
CA MET A 244 -10.39 -6.61 4.85
C MET A 244 -9.94 -8.08 4.95
N PRO A 245 -10.26 -8.84 6.01
CA PRO A 245 -9.87 -10.26 6.09
C PRO A 245 -10.48 -11.10 4.98
N PHE A 246 -11.73 -10.82 4.59
CA PHE A 246 -12.43 -11.54 3.52
C PHE A 246 -11.80 -11.26 2.16
N THR A 247 -11.47 -10.00 1.87
CA THR A 247 -10.78 -9.66 0.62
C THR A 247 -9.37 -10.23 0.57
N ALA A 248 -8.65 -10.24 1.69
CA ALA A 248 -7.31 -10.84 1.77
C ALA A 248 -7.36 -12.36 1.56
N LEU A 249 -8.32 -13.04 2.18
CA LEU A 249 -8.56 -14.47 1.96
C LEU A 249 -8.95 -14.76 0.52
N ASN A 250 -9.84 -13.96 -0.09
CA ASN A 250 -10.20 -14.09 -1.49
C ASN A 250 -8.97 -14.01 -2.41
N ALA A 251 -8.10 -13.01 -2.21
CA ALA A 251 -6.87 -12.89 -2.99
C ALA A 251 -5.95 -14.10 -2.79
N LEU A 252 -5.75 -14.54 -1.55
CA LEU A 252 -4.92 -15.72 -1.23
C LEU A 252 -5.48 -17.00 -1.89
N PHE A 253 -6.77 -17.27 -1.74
CA PHE A 253 -7.42 -18.42 -2.35
C PHE A 253 -7.34 -18.36 -3.87
N SER A 254 -7.53 -17.18 -4.46
CA SER A 254 -7.42 -17.00 -5.91
C SER A 254 -6.03 -17.38 -6.42
N VAL A 255 -4.97 -16.91 -5.75
CA VAL A 255 -3.60 -17.27 -6.13
C VAL A 255 -3.37 -18.77 -5.97
N ILE A 256 -3.80 -19.38 -4.86
CA ILE A 256 -3.66 -20.82 -4.64
C ILE A 256 -4.36 -21.60 -5.76
N MET A 257 -5.61 -21.25 -6.08
CA MET A 257 -6.41 -21.94 -7.09
C MET A 257 -5.80 -21.80 -8.50
N ILE A 258 -5.33 -20.61 -8.88
CA ILE A 258 -4.64 -20.40 -10.16
C ILE A 258 -3.39 -21.27 -10.27
N ASN A 259 -2.63 -21.43 -9.18
CA ASN A 259 -1.44 -22.28 -9.18
C ASN A 259 -1.76 -23.79 -9.19
N LEU A 260 -2.91 -24.20 -8.64
CA LEU A 260 -3.32 -25.60 -8.63
C LEU A 260 -3.94 -26.03 -9.97
N ASN A 261 -4.81 -25.19 -10.55
CA ASN A 261 -5.45 -25.46 -11.84
C ASN A 261 -5.75 -24.13 -12.57
N PRO A 262 -4.92 -23.73 -13.55
CA PRO A 262 -5.12 -22.50 -14.30
C PRO A 262 -6.40 -22.50 -15.16
N GLU A 263 -6.85 -23.66 -15.63
CA GLU A 263 -7.98 -23.79 -16.56
C GLU A 263 -9.35 -23.75 -15.85
N MET A 264 -9.37 -23.74 -14.53
CA MET A 264 -10.62 -23.78 -13.78
C MET A 264 -11.44 -22.47 -13.88
N PHE A 265 -10.82 -21.39 -14.34
CA PHE A 265 -11.43 -20.07 -14.44
C PHE A 265 -11.69 -19.70 -15.89
N VAL A 266 -12.46 -20.52 -16.58
CA VAL A 266 -12.98 -20.23 -17.91
C VAL A 266 -14.45 -19.89 -17.77
N HIS A 267 -14.80 -18.68 -18.21
CA HIS A 267 -16.18 -18.22 -18.18
C HIS A 267 -17.08 -19.04 -19.10
N SER A 268 -18.35 -19.14 -18.73
CA SER A 268 -19.38 -19.80 -19.54
C SER A 268 -19.56 -19.08 -20.89
N ALA A 269 -20.00 -19.82 -21.91
CA ALA A 269 -20.30 -19.24 -23.23
C ALA A 269 -21.35 -18.12 -23.14
N HIS A 270 -22.20 -18.16 -22.10
CA HIS A 270 -23.17 -17.13 -21.81
C HIS A 270 -22.49 -15.80 -21.45
N VAL A 271 -21.55 -15.80 -20.50
CA VAL A 271 -20.77 -14.60 -20.12
C VAL A 271 -19.97 -14.06 -21.29
N LEU A 272 -19.33 -14.94 -22.06
CA LEU A 272 -18.52 -14.54 -23.23
C LEU A 272 -19.37 -13.93 -24.36
N SER A 273 -20.67 -14.20 -24.39
CA SER A 273 -21.60 -13.62 -25.36
C SER A 273 -22.14 -12.25 -24.96
N LEU A 274 -21.87 -11.80 -23.73
CA LEU A 274 -22.35 -10.51 -23.23
C LEU A 274 -21.54 -9.37 -23.87
N PRO A 275 -22.20 -8.36 -24.49
CA PRO A 275 -21.49 -7.24 -25.13
C PRO A 275 -20.74 -6.35 -24.14
N GLU A 276 -21.11 -6.36 -22.86
CA GLU A 276 -20.44 -5.62 -21.80
C GLU A 276 -19.20 -6.32 -21.21
N TYR A 277 -19.02 -7.63 -21.46
CA TYR A 277 -17.92 -8.37 -20.87
C TYR A 277 -16.68 -8.32 -21.78
N THR A 278 -15.56 -7.83 -21.23
CA THR A 278 -14.25 -7.89 -21.90
C THR A 278 -13.41 -8.98 -21.24
N PRO A 279 -12.94 -9.98 -22.01
CA PRO A 279 -12.05 -11.01 -21.49
C PRO A 279 -10.80 -10.39 -20.86
N GLN A 280 -10.53 -10.75 -19.61
CA GLN A 280 -9.35 -10.31 -18.88
C GLN A 280 -8.20 -11.32 -19.01
N ALA A 281 -6.98 -10.85 -18.75
CA ALA A 281 -5.80 -11.72 -18.81
C ALA A 281 -5.69 -12.61 -17.55
N SER A 282 -6.30 -12.19 -16.45
CA SER A 282 -6.30 -12.95 -15.20
C SER A 282 -7.57 -12.71 -14.38
N VAL A 283 -8.00 -13.75 -13.68
CA VAL A 283 -9.04 -13.72 -12.64
C VAL A 283 -8.77 -12.66 -11.57
N MET A 284 -7.50 -12.29 -11.35
CA MET A 284 -7.16 -11.21 -10.42
C MET A 284 -7.65 -9.84 -10.90
N GLU A 285 -7.73 -9.61 -12.20
CA GLU A 285 -8.28 -8.38 -12.79
C GLU A 285 -9.81 -8.33 -12.64
N GLU A 286 -10.44 -9.49 -12.49
CA GLU A 286 -11.87 -9.66 -12.21
C GLU A 286 -12.17 -9.66 -10.70
N GLY A 287 -11.23 -9.28 -9.83
CA GLY A 287 -11.46 -9.25 -8.38
C GLY A 287 -11.33 -10.62 -7.69
N GLY A 288 -10.68 -11.59 -8.33
CA GLY A 288 -10.40 -12.91 -7.78
C GLY A 288 -11.57 -13.90 -7.91
N VAL A 289 -11.50 -15.00 -7.17
CA VAL A 289 -12.50 -16.08 -7.16
C VAL A 289 -13.91 -15.54 -6.92
N LEU A 290 -14.08 -14.65 -5.94
CA LEU A 290 -15.39 -14.04 -5.65
C LEU A 290 -15.92 -13.22 -6.82
N GLY A 291 -15.05 -12.50 -7.53
CA GLY A 291 -15.47 -11.68 -8.66
C GLY A 291 -15.80 -12.52 -9.90
N PHE A 292 -15.00 -13.55 -10.20
CA PHE A 292 -15.31 -14.55 -11.23
C PHE A 292 -16.70 -15.16 -11.04
N TYR A 293 -16.99 -15.68 -9.85
CA TYR A 293 -18.30 -16.27 -9.56
C TYR A 293 -19.43 -15.24 -9.51
N ALA A 294 -19.14 -14.00 -9.13
CA ALA A 294 -20.12 -12.93 -9.18
C ALA A 294 -20.52 -12.60 -10.62
N ILE A 295 -19.56 -12.52 -11.55
CA ILE A 295 -19.83 -12.32 -12.99
C ILE A 295 -20.72 -13.45 -13.51
N GLU A 296 -20.38 -14.71 -13.23
CA GLU A 296 -21.20 -15.87 -13.63
C GLU A 296 -22.61 -15.79 -13.07
N LEU A 297 -22.76 -15.48 -11.78
CA LEU A 297 -24.05 -15.38 -11.12
C LEU A 297 -24.91 -14.28 -11.74
N PHE A 298 -24.35 -13.08 -11.91
CA PHE A 298 -25.07 -11.92 -12.43
C PHE A 298 -25.33 -12.00 -13.93
N SER A 299 -24.58 -12.81 -14.66
CA SER A 299 -24.87 -13.09 -16.07
C SER A 299 -26.30 -13.59 -16.26
N ASN A 300 -26.85 -14.36 -15.30
CA ASN A 300 -28.21 -14.90 -15.35
C ASN A 300 -29.31 -13.83 -15.22
N ILE A 301 -28.97 -12.59 -14.91
CA ILE A 301 -29.92 -11.48 -14.87
C ILE A 301 -30.18 -11.02 -16.31
N GLY A 302 -31.41 -11.21 -16.80
CA GLY A 302 -31.80 -10.88 -18.17
C GLY A 302 -31.88 -9.37 -18.45
N GLU A 303 -32.07 -8.55 -17.42
CA GLU A 303 -32.17 -7.10 -17.57
C GLU A 303 -30.78 -6.44 -17.50
N ARG A 304 -30.32 -5.94 -18.65
CA ARG A 304 -29.01 -5.26 -18.78
C ARG A 304 -28.85 -4.08 -17.81
N GLY A 305 -29.91 -3.29 -17.63
CA GLY A 305 -29.90 -2.11 -16.75
C GLY A 305 -29.64 -2.43 -15.27
N VAL A 306 -29.82 -3.69 -14.85
CA VAL A 306 -29.53 -4.16 -13.49
C VAL A 306 -28.21 -4.94 -13.46
N ARG A 307 -28.00 -5.81 -14.45
CA ARG A 307 -26.80 -6.66 -14.53
C ARG A 307 -25.51 -5.86 -14.60
N GLU A 308 -25.42 -4.92 -15.53
CA GLU A 308 -24.18 -4.20 -15.83
C GLU A 308 -23.70 -3.37 -14.62
N PRO A 309 -24.55 -2.53 -13.98
CA PRO A 309 -24.14 -1.82 -12.77
C PRO A 309 -23.75 -2.72 -11.62
N LEU A 310 -24.36 -3.90 -11.50
CA LEU A 310 -24.13 -4.82 -10.39
C LEU A 310 -22.78 -5.52 -10.53
N VAL A 311 -22.45 -6.01 -11.74
CA VAL A 311 -21.11 -6.54 -12.07
C VAL A 311 -20.04 -5.47 -11.85
N VAL A 312 -20.24 -4.27 -12.43
CA VAL A 312 -19.29 -3.17 -12.29
C VAL A 312 -19.12 -2.76 -10.83
N ALA A 313 -20.20 -2.66 -10.05
CA ALA A 313 -20.13 -2.33 -8.63
C ALA A 313 -19.40 -3.39 -7.82
N THR A 314 -19.62 -4.69 -8.09
CA THR A 314 -18.90 -5.78 -7.41
C THR A 314 -17.42 -5.78 -7.76
N LEU A 315 -17.07 -5.61 -9.03
CA LEU A 315 -15.67 -5.55 -9.47
C LEU A 315 -14.96 -4.34 -8.90
N LEU A 316 -15.57 -3.15 -9.02
CA LEU A 316 -15.05 -1.93 -8.40
C LEU A 316 -14.89 -2.12 -6.92
N PHE A 317 -15.87 -2.70 -6.22
CA PHE A 317 -15.75 -2.97 -4.81
C PHE A 317 -14.57 -3.91 -4.51
N LEU A 318 -14.44 -5.06 -5.18
CA LEU A 318 -13.37 -6.02 -4.88
C LEU A 318 -11.97 -5.44 -5.18
N LEU A 319 -11.82 -4.73 -6.30
CA LEU A 319 -10.54 -4.11 -6.69
C LEU A 319 -10.21 -2.90 -5.81
N LEU A 320 -11.19 -2.03 -5.58
CA LEU A 320 -11.01 -0.77 -4.88
C LEU A 320 -11.02 -0.96 -3.36
N ASN A 321 -11.63 -2.02 -2.82
CA ASN A 321 -11.60 -2.29 -1.39
C ASN A 321 -10.16 -2.48 -0.92
N VAL A 322 -9.32 -3.19 -1.66
CA VAL A 322 -7.88 -3.31 -1.33
C VAL A 322 -7.18 -1.94 -1.38
N ALA A 323 -7.46 -1.12 -2.39
CA ALA A 323 -6.81 0.18 -2.57
C ALA A 323 -7.29 1.26 -1.57
N ILE A 324 -8.61 1.45 -1.42
CA ILE A 324 -9.22 2.39 -0.47
C ILE A 324 -8.91 1.98 0.95
N VAL A 325 -9.06 0.70 1.31
CA VAL A 325 -8.70 0.24 2.66
C VAL A 325 -7.21 0.41 2.88
N GLY A 326 -6.37 0.03 1.91
CA GLY A 326 -4.92 0.22 2.02
C GLY A 326 -4.57 1.68 2.31
N VAL A 327 -5.07 2.62 1.52
CA VAL A 327 -4.80 4.06 1.70
C VAL A 327 -5.38 4.59 3.01
N ALA A 328 -6.66 4.30 3.30
CA ALA A 328 -7.33 4.82 4.48
C ALA A 328 -6.76 4.24 5.78
N PHE A 329 -6.37 2.97 5.76
CA PHE A 329 -5.74 2.32 6.89
C PHE A 329 -4.31 2.82 7.11
N VAL A 330 -3.50 2.93 6.04
CA VAL A 330 -2.16 3.51 6.13
C VAL A 330 -2.22 4.95 6.64
N TYR A 331 -3.20 5.72 6.17
CA TYR A 331 -3.47 7.05 6.68
C TYR A 331 -3.73 7.00 8.19
N GLU A 332 -4.70 6.20 8.65
CA GLU A 332 -5.06 6.13 10.07
C GLU A 332 -3.88 5.67 10.96
N VAL A 333 -3.15 4.64 10.54
CA VAL A 333 -1.93 4.16 11.23
C VAL A 333 -0.83 5.21 11.23
N ALA A 334 -0.66 5.98 10.15
CA ALA A 334 0.36 7.02 10.10
C ALA A 334 0.04 8.17 11.08
N HIS A 335 -1.23 8.42 11.39
CA HIS A 335 -1.65 9.44 12.36
C HIS A 335 -1.61 8.94 13.79
N ILE A 336 -1.73 7.64 13.98
CA ILE A 336 -1.69 6.98 15.29
C ILE A 336 -0.44 6.11 15.30
N LEU A 337 0.67 6.67 15.77
CA LEU A 337 1.89 5.91 15.98
C LEU A 337 1.65 4.91 17.14
N ILE A 338 1.19 3.71 16.80
CA ILE A 338 1.01 2.63 17.76
C ILE A 338 2.38 2.04 18.04
N LEU A 339 2.94 2.39 19.20
CA LEU A 339 4.09 1.66 19.74
C LEU A 339 3.56 0.31 20.23
N ALA A 340 4.04 -0.77 19.60
CA ALA A 340 3.64 -2.13 19.94
C ALA A 340 3.87 -2.40 21.44
N PRO A 341 3.08 -3.31 22.06
CA PRO A 341 3.30 -3.72 23.44
C PRO A 341 4.74 -4.17 23.63
N LEU A 342 5.37 -3.62 24.66
CA LEU A 342 6.52 -4.23 25.29
C LEU A 342 6.09 -5.63 25.71
N ASP A 343 6.65 -6.67 25.10
CA ASP A 343 6.62 -8.02 25.64
C ASP A 343 7.35 -7.96 27.00
N GLY A 344 6.58 -7.70 28.05
CA GLY A 344 7.07 -7.46 29.40
C GLY A 344 5.96 -7.47 30.46
N ALA A 345 4.83 -8.12 30.17
CA ALA A 345 3.78 -8.38 31.15
C ALA A 345 4.05 -9.67 31.95
N GLU A 346 5.31 -9.92 32.31
CA GLU A 346 5.67 -10.78 33.43
C GLU A 346 6.64 -9.99 34.32
N ARG A 347 6.21 -9.78 35.57
CA ARG A 347 6.92 -9.15 36.70
C ARG A 347 6.77 -7.62 36.79
N LEU A 348 5.66 -7.18 37.39
CA LEU A 348 5.61 -6.83 38.83
C LEU A 348 4.17 -6.89 39.33
#